data_AF-A0A535D609-F1
#
_entry.id   AF-A0A535D609-F1
#
_cell.length_a   1.000
_cell.length_b   1.000
_cell.length_c   1.000
_cell.angle_alpha   90.00
_cell.angle_beta   90.00
_cell.angle_gamma   90.00
#
_symmetry.space_group_name_H-M   'P 1'
#
loop_
_entity.id
_entity.type
_entity.pdbx_description
1 polymer ?
#
loop_
_entity_poly.entity_id
_entity_poly.type
_entity_poly.pdbx_seq_one_letter_code
_entity_poly.pdbx_strand_id
1 'polypeptide(L)'
;MQQDINALNSGPGAAQLPSGPFSMPRSNYWPNVKNAHLAKHPVCEACLVQGDAPPQVVPQVHHIIPFQYCVFLGRPELEFHPNNLMTLCEGTGTNDHHIAIGHLGDFQHLNEAVEQDVAGPWKGLLKAAIEKLTDWIHRERWPQKPLTDQEKTRLLALMTSRCGEQPSGSVEALIALWWGESVLGTSPGTTVPPSPATGG
;
A
#
# COMPACT_ATOMS: atom_id res chain seq x y z
N MET A 1 10.64 -19.77 6.38
CA MET A 1 9.26 -20.28 6.54
C MET A 1 8.47 -19.66 5.41
N GLN A 2 8.13 -20.46 4.39
CA GLN A 2 7.39 -20.01 3.20
C GLN A 2 6.02 -19.51 3.65
N GLN A 3 5.67 -18.25 3.36
CA GLN A 3 4.30 -17.78 3.58
C GLN A 3 3.50 -18.05 2.32
N ASP A 4 2.84 -19.22 2.28
CA ASP A 4 1.94 -19.55 1.18
C ASP A 4 0.80 -18.53 1.09
N ILE A 5 0.50 -18.05 -0.11
CA ILE A 5 -0.65 -17.18 -0.39
C ILE A 5 -1.94 -17.79 0.17
N ASN A 6 -2.04 -19.13 0.17
CA ASN A 6 -3.17 -19.88 0.71
C ASN A 6 -3.20 -19.96 2.25
N ALA A 7 -2.08 -19.80 2.94
CA ALA A 7 -2.03 -19.80 4.41
C ALA A 7 -2.57 -18.48 4.99
N LEU A 8 -2.56 -17.38 4.22
CA LEU A 8 -3.30 -16.15 4.56
C LEU A 8 -4.82 -16.31 4.36
N ASN A 9 -5.26 -17.34 3.61
CA ASN A 9 -6.66 -17.61 3.27
C ASN A 9 -7.31 -18.70 4.14
N SER A 10 -6.61 -19.24 5.14
CA SER A 10 -7.07 -20.42 5.90
C SER A 10 -7.48 -20.07 7.34
N GLY A 11 -8.57 -19.31 7.48
CA GLY A 11 -9.33 -19.18 8.72
C GLY A 11 -10.83 -19.36 8.45
N PRO A 12 -11.54 -20.29 9.11
CA PRO A 12 -12.94 -20.55 8.82
C PRO A 12 -13.84 -19.52 9.50
N GLY A 13 -14.67 -18.84 8.70
CA GLY A 13 -15.73 -17.95 9.16
C GLY A 13 -15.49 -16.51 8.71
N ALA A 14 -16.33 -16.02 7.78
CA ALA A 14 -16.43 -14.64 7.28
C ALA A 14 -15.44 -13.67 7.94
N ALA A 15 -14.19 -13.64 7.45
CA ALA A 15 -13.20 -12.70 7.95
C ALA A 15 -13.85 -11.32 7.85
N GLN A 16 -14.04 -10.63 8.96
CA GLN A 16 -14.69 -9.33 8.96
C GLN A 16 -13.62 -8.28 8.67
N LEU A 17 -13.95 -7.28 7.85
CA LEU A 17 -13.00 -6.21 7.54
C LEU A 17 -12.59 -5.57 8.87
N PRO A 18 -11.29 -5.36 9.13
CA PRO A 18 -10.86 -4.78 10.38
C PRO A 18 -11.54 -3.43 10.65
N SER A 19 -11.89 -3.19 11.92
CA SER A 19 -12.66 -2.00 12.33
C SER A 19 -11.92 -0.69 12.04
N GLY A 20 -10.58 -0.73 11.96
CA GLY A 20 -9.75 0.42 11.59
C GLY A 20 -8.59 0.08 10.64
N PRO A 21 -8.06 1.07 9.91
CA PRO A 21 -7.02 0.89 8.89
C PRO A 21 -5.69 0.33 9.43
N PHE A 22 -5.47 0.42 10.74
CA PHE A 22 -4.22 -0.01 11.41
C PHE A 22 -4.36 -1.31 12.21
N SER A 23 -5.50 -1.99 12.12
CA SER A 23 -5.78 -3.16 12.97
C SER A 23 -5.33 -4.50 12.37
N MET A 24 -4.79 -4.50 11.15
CA MET A 24 -4.21 -5.68 10.50
C MET A 24 -2.69 -5.54 10.41
N PRO A 25 -1.90 -6.54 10.87
CA PRO A 25 -0.46 -6.51 10.72
C PRO A 25 -0.07 -6.63 9.24
N ARG A 26 1.02 -5.95 8.87
CA ARG A 26 1.65 -6.03 7.54
C ARG A 26 2.51 -7.29 7.43
N SER A 27 2.78 -7.75 6.22
CA SER A 27 3.78 -8.80 6.01
C SER A 27 5.18 -8.34 6.42
N ASN A 28 6.01 -9.29 6.88
CA ASN A 28 7.43 -9.04 7.18
C ASN A 28 8.26 -8.67 5.94
N TYR A 29 7.75 -8.92 4.72
CA TYR A 29 8.39 -8.49 3.48
C TYR A 29 8.12 -7.02 3.14
N TRP A 30 7.11 -6.40 3.77
CA TRP A 30 6.71 -5.02 3.47
C TRP A 30 7.84 -4.00 3.61
N PRO A 31 8.68 -4.01 4.68
CA PRO A 31 9.78 -3.06 4.80
C PRO A 31 10.74 -3.11 3.60
N ASN A 32 11.03 -4.29 3.07
CA ASN A 32 11.94 -4.46 1.94
C ASN A 32 11.32 -3.91 0.65
N VAL A 33 10.05 -4.24 0.39
CA VAL A 33 9.30 -3.74 -0.78
C VAL A 33 9.13 -2.22 -0.70
N LYS A 34 8.79 -1.68 0.47
CA LYS A 34 8.72 -0.23 0.73
C LYS A 34 10.03 0.45 0.36
N ASN A 35 11.16 -0.05 0.86
CA ASN A 35 12.47 0.52 0.58
C ASN A 35 12.83 0.44 -0.91
N ALA A 36 12.53 -0.69 -1.57
CA ALA A 36 12.76 -0.87 -3.00
C ALA A 36 11.89 0.08 -3.85
N HIS A 37 10.63 0.31 -3.45
CA HIS A 37 9.75 1.29 -4.09
C HIS A 37 10.30 2.71 -3.92
N LEU A 38 10.62 3.14 -2.69
CA LEU A 38 11.15 4.48 -2.43
C LEU A 38 12.52 4.74 -3.09
N ALA A 39 13.34 3.71 -3.29
CA ALA A 39 14.57 3.85 -4.06
C ALA A 39 14.32 4.19 -5.55
N LYS A 40 13.21 3.68 -6.12
CA LYS A 40 12.80 3.97 -7.52
C LYS A 40 11.93 5.22 -7.63
N HIS A 41 11.14 5.52 -6.60
CA HIS A 41 10.20 6.63 -6.51
C HIS A 41 10.50 7.48 -5.25
N PRO A 42 11.60 8.25 -5.22
CA PRO A 42 12.09 8.88 -3.99
C PRO A 42 11.31 10.13 -3.55
N VAL A 43 10.35 10.58 -4.34
CA VAL A 43 9.67 11.86 -4.17
C VAL A 43 8.16 11.67 -4.27
N CYS A 44 7.43 12.53 -3.56
CA CYS A 44 5.97 12.55 -3.65
C CYS A 44 5.53 12.92 -5.07
N GLU A 45 4.74 12.06 -5.70
CA GLU A 45 4.29 12.23 -7.09
C GLU A 45 3.42 13.49 -7.28
N ALA A 46 2.68 13.88 -6.24
CA ALA A 46 1.90 15.13 -6.23
C ALA A 46 2.72 16.38 -5.91
N CYS A 47 3.88 16.26 -5.26
CA CYS A 47 4.69 17.43 -4.90
C CYS A 47 5.52 17.97 -6.06
N LEU A 48 5.61 17.28 -7.20
CA LEU A 48 6.52 17.63 -8.30
C LEU A 48 6.19 19.00 -8.91
N VAL A 49 6.65 20.06 -8.25
CA VAL A 49 6.82 21.40 -8.79
C VAL A 49 8.03 21.35 -9.73
N GLN A 50 7.86 21.81 -10.97
CA GLN A 50 9.01 22.04 -11.84
C GLN A 50 9.94 23.06 -11.16
N GLY A 51 11.19 22.66 -10.89
CA GLY A 51 12.29 23.60 -10.73
C GLY A 51 12.60 24.14 -9.33
N ASP A 52 11.84 23.81 -8.29
CA ASP A 52 12.14 24.24 -6.91
C ASP A 52 12.53 23.07 -6.01
N ALA A 53 13.38 23.37 -5.02
CA ALA A 53 13.96 22.40 -4.09
C ALA A 53 12.87 21.46 -3.54
N PRO A 54 13.11 20.14 -3.48
CA PRO A 54 12.13 19.22 -2.95
C PRO A 54 11.71 19.72 -1.56
N PRO A 55 10.41 19.75 -1.23
CA PRO A 55 10.01 20.01 0.14
C PRO A 55 10.78 19.06 1.05
N GLN A 56 10.87 19.36 2.35
CA GLN A 56 11.33 18.36 3.34
C GLN A 56 10.26 17.25 3.43
N VAL A 57 10.12 16.50 2.35
CA VAL A 57 9.11 15.49 2.10
C VAL A 57 9.55 14.28 2.89
N VAL A 58 8.67 13.81 3.77
CA VAL A 58 8.76 12.46 4.29
C VAL A 58 7.99 11.59 3.29
N PRO A 59 8.66 10.96 2.31
CA PRO A 59 7.97 10.11 1.34
C PRO A 59 7.47 8.85 2.06
N GLN A 60 6.21 8.54 1.86
CA GLN A 60 5.60 7.28 2.26
C GLN A 60 5.09 6.56 1.02
N VAL A 61 5.07 5.23 1.11
CA VAL A 61 4.45 4.42 0.07
C VAL A 61 2.98 4.29 0.43
N HIS A 62 2.14 4.91 -0.41
CA HIS A 62 0.71 4.81 -0.38
C HIS A 62 0.25 3.57 -1.14
N HIS A 63 -0.65 2.79 -0.53
CA HIS A 63 -1.39 1.75 -1.23
C HIS A 63 -2.61 2.36 -1.91
N ILE A 64 -2.65 2.32 -3.24
CA ILE A 64 -3.74 2.88 -4.02
C ILE A 64 -5.06 2.18 -3.67
N ILE A 65 -5.03 0.84 -3.59
CA ILE A 65 -6.04 0.04 -2.94
C ILE A 65 -5.48 -0.38 -1.57
N PRO A 66 -6.05 0.11 -0.45
CA PRO A 66 -5.50 -0.16 0.88
C PRO A 66 -5.34 -1.65 1.15
N PHE A 67 -4.16 -2.06 1.65
CA PHE A 67 -3.78 -3.47 1.79
C PHE A 67 -4.79 -4.32 2.58
N GLN A 68 -5.48 -3.72 3.56
CA GLN A 68 -6.54 -4.38 4.34
C GLN A 68 -7.68 -4.91 3.46
N TYR A 69 -8.07 -4.17 2.41
CA TYR A 69 -9.08 -4.61 1.46
C TYR A 69 -8.53 -5.72 0.56
N CYS A 70 -7.27 -5.61 0.15
CA CYS A 70 -6.59 -6.65 -0.63
C CYS A 70 -6.57 -7.98 0.13
N VAL A 71 -6.13 -7.99 1.39
CA VAL A 71 -6.10 -9.21 2.22
C VAL A 71 -7.53 -9.72 2.47
N PHE A 72 -8.45 -8.85 2.85
CA PHE A 72 -9.85 -9.23 3.12
C PHE A 72 -10.55 -9.85 1.90
N LEU A 73 -10.25 -9.38 0.68
CA LEU A 73 -10.83 -9.91 -0.56
C LEU A 73 -9.99 -11.03 -1.20
N GLY A 74 -9.02 -11.59 -0.48
CA GLY A 74 -8.25 -12.75 -0.93
C GLY A 74 -7.16 -12.44 -1.97
N ARG A 75 -6.74 -11.17 -2.06
CA ARG A 75 -5.67 -10.66 -2.95
C ARG A 75 -4.45 -10.13 -2.16
N PRO A 76 -3.89 -10.88 -1.18
CA PRO A 76 -2.83 -10.37 -0.30
C PRO A 76 -1.55 -9.99 -1.05
N GLU A 77 -1.31 -10.54 -2.25
CA GLU A 77 -0.14 -10.21 -3.07
C GLU A 77 -0.12 -8.74 -3.51
N LEU A 78 -1.29 -8.08 -3.54
CA LEU A 78 -1.41 -6.66 -3.90
C LEU A 78 -0.84 -5.72 -2.83
N GLU A 79 -0.48 -6.22 -1.64
CA GLU A 79 0.35 -5.47 -0.70
C GLU A 79 1.70 -5.07 -1.33
N PHE A 80 2.21 -5.88 -2.26
CA PHE A 80 3.53 -5.73 -2.87
C PHE A 80 3.48 -5.40 -4.36
N HIS A 81 2.32 -5.46 -5.01
CA HIS A 81 2.21 -5.26 -6.44
C HIS A 81 2.59 -3.82 -6.82
N PRO A 82 3.53 -3.59 -7.76
CA PRO A 82 4.03 -2.24 -8.07
C PRO A 82 2.93 -1.29 -8.54
N ASN A 83 1.97 -1.76 -9.33
CA ASN A 83 0.82 -0.94 -9.76
C ASN A 83 -0.18 -0.60 -8.64
N ASN A 84 -0.03 -1.15 -7.43
CA ASN A 84 -0.84 -0.79 -6.27
C ASN A 84 -0.10 0.18 -5.32
N LEU A 85 1.11 0.61 -5.67
CA LEU A 85 1.95 1.46 -4.83
C LEU A 85 2.22 2.80 -5.52
N MET A 86 2.23 3.87 -4.72
CA MET A 86 2.57 5.22 -5.15
C MET A 86 3.35 5.92 -4.05
N THR A 87 4.27 6.82 -4.40
CA THR A 87 4.95 7.63 -3.37
C THR A 87 4.23 8.95 -3.13
N LEU A 88 3.77 9.19 -1.91
CA LEU A 88 3.13 10.43 -1.47
C LEU A 88 3.77 10.97 -0.20
N CYS A 89 3.71 12.27 0.04
CA CYS A 89 4.22 12.88 1.26
C CYS A 89 3.20 12.78 2.39
N GLU A 90 3.68 12.60 3.62
CA GLU A 90 2.85 12.56 4.81
C GLU A 90 3.57 13.22 6.00
N GLY A 91 2.80 13.88 6.87
CA GLY A 91 3.29 14.34 8.16
C GLY A 91 3.56 15.84 8.25
N THR A 92 3.91 16.29 9.45
CA THR A 92 4.07 17.71 9.80
C THR A 92 5.14 18.38 8.95
N GLY A 93 4.83 19.56 8.40
CA GLY A 93 5.75 20.31 7.54
C GLY A 93 5.77 19.86 6.08
N THR A 94 4.88 18.92 5.69
CA THR A 94 4.68 18.49 4.30
C THR A 94 3.33 19.00 3.74
N ASN A 95 3.08 18.77 2.45
CA ASN A 95 1.77 19.01 1.84
C ASN A 95 0.70 17.99 2.26
N ASP A 96 1.11 16.89 2.90
CA ASP A 96 0.26 15.82 3.42
C ASP A 96 -0.65 15.19 2.35
N HIS A 97 -0.09 14.96 1.15
CA HIS A 97 -0.80 14.40 0.01
C HIS A 97 -1.27 12.96 0.22
N HIS A 98 -0.61 12.19 1.09
CA HIS A 98 -1.00 10.82 1.39
C HIS A 98 -2.44 10.79 1.92
N ILE A 99 -2.76 11.61 2.93
CA ILE A 99 -4.11 11.69 3.47
C ILE A 99 -5.04 12.51 2.57
N ALA A 100 -4.59 13.65 2.04
CA ALA A 100 -5.44 14.56 1.29
C ALA A 100 -5.88 13.98 -0.07
N ILE A 101 -4.95 13.38 -0.81
CA ILE A 101 -5.21 12.86 -2.17
C ILE A 101 -5.42 11.35 -2.14
N GLY A 102 -4.56 10.58 -1.48
CA GLY A 102 -4.64 9.12 -1.47
C GLY A 102 -5.87 8.58 -0.71
N HIS A 103 -6.23 9.24 0.39
CA HIS A 103 -7.29 8.80 1.29
C HIS A 103 -8.46 9.80 1.42
N LEU A 104 -8.46 10.89 0.65
CA LEU A 104 -9.55 11.90 0.66
C LEU A 104 -9.92 12.40 2.07
N GLY A 105 -8.90 12.58 2.92
CA GLY A 105 -9.01 13.09 4.28
C GLY A 105 -9.19 12.02 5.37
N ASP A 106 -9.43 10.76 5.00
CA ASP A 106 -9.66 9.68 5.98
C ASP A 106 -9.12 8.34 5.47
N PHE A 107 -8.19 7.73 6.21
CA PHE A 107 -7.56 6.44 5.93
C PHE A 107 -8.53 5.25 5.73
N GLN A 108 -9.82 5.42 6.05
CA GLN A 108 -10.85 4.43 5.75
C GLN A 108 -11.30 4.44 4.28
N HIS A 109 -11.03 5.51 3.53
CA HIS A 109 -11.38 5.61 2.12
C HIS A 109 -10.14 5.43 1.24
N LEU A 110 -10.38 5.10 -0.01
CA LEU A 110 -9.40 5.12 -1.08
C LEU A 110 -9.87 6.08 -2.17
N ASN A 111 -8.93 6.76 -2.81
CA ASN A 111 -9.20 7.54 -4.00
C ASN A 111 -9.00 6.69 -5.26
N GLU A 112 -10.10 6.24 -5.88
CA GLU A 112 -10.01 5.44 -7.12
C GLU A 112 -9.32 6.22 -8.26
N ALA A 113 -9.42 7.56 -8.23
CA ALA A 113 -8.84 8.47 -9.20
C ALA A 113 -7.49 9.07 -8.76
N VAL A 114 -6.79 8.44 -7.81
CA VAL A 114 -5.57 8.99 -7.20
C VAL A 114 -4.52 9.43 -8.23
N GLU A 115 -4.30 8.65 -9.29
CA GLU A 115 -3.32 9.00 -10.33
C GLU A 115 -3.71 10.24 -11.12
N GLN A 116 -5.01 10.40 -11.46
CA GLN A 116 -5.51 11.59 -12.14
C GLN A 116 -5.42 12.81 -11.22
N ASP A 117 -5.75 12.63 -9.94
CA ASP A 117 -5.79 13.71 -8.95
C ASP A 117 -4.38 14.19 -8.56
N VAL A 118 -3.41 13.28 -8.49
CA VAL A 118 -1.98 13.57 -8.31
C VAL A 118 -1.40 14.35 -9.50
N ALA A 119 -1.80 14.01 -10.72
CA ALA A 119 -1.34 14.69 -11.95
C ALA A 119 -2.11 15.99 -12.25
N GLY A 120 -3.32 16.13 -11.70
CA GLY A 120 -4.29 17.14 -12.08
C GLY A 120 -4.38 18.32 -11.12
N PRO A 121 -5.59 18.79 -10.80
CA PRO A 121 -5.81 20.10 -10.18
C PRO A 121 -5.28 20.23 -8.75
N TRP A 122 -4.95 19.13 -8.08
CA TRP A 122 -4.50 19.13 -6.68
C TRP A 122 -2.98 19.10 -6.55
N LYS A 123 -2.27 18.97 -7.68
CA LYS A 123 -0.82 18.87 -7.74
C LYS A 123 -0.15 20.07 -7.09
N GLY A 124 0.80 19.80 -6.19
CA GLY A 124 1.62 20.80 -5.51
C GLY A 124 0.89 21.61 -4.44
N LEU A 125 -0.43 21.45 -4.29
CA LEU A 125 -1.20 22.18 -3.29
C LEU A 125 -0.98 21.60 -1.89
N LEU A 126 -1.12 22.44 -0.87
CA LEU A 126 -1.17 21.96 0.52
C LEU A 126 -2.52 21.29 0.77
N LYS A 127 -2.56 20.27 1.64
CA LYS A 127 -3.81 19.65 2.14
C LYS A 127 -4.91 20.67 2.46
N ALA A 128 -4.60 21.71 3.21
CA ALA A 128 -5.58 22.73 3.59
C ALA A 128 -6.18 23.53 2.41
N ALA A 129 -5.49 23.60 1.28
CA ALA A 129 -6.01 24.17 0.04
C ALA A 129 -6.84 23.15 -0.74
N ILE A 130 -6.34 21.91 -0.86
CA ILE A 130 -7.03 20.79 -1.52
C ILE A 130 -8.42 20.57 -0.90
N GLU A 131 -8.51 20.52 0.43
CA GLU A 131 -9.74 20.23 1.16
C GLU A 131 -10.84 21.30 1.02
N LYS A 132 -10.52 22.45 0.41
CA LYS A 132 -11.46 23.53 0.11
C LYS A 132 -11.95 23.51 -1.34
N LEU A 133 -11.34 22.70 -2.20
CA LEU A 133 -11.71 22.63 -3.60
C LEU A 133 -13.04 21.90 -3.78
N THR A 134 -13.90 22.44 -4.64
CA THR A 134 -15.23 21.90 -4.89
C THR A 134 -15.19 20.47 -5.43
N ASP A 135 -14.27 20.17 -6.34
CA ASP A 135 -14.07 18.83 -6.90
C ASP A 135 -13.60 17.82 -5.84
N TRP A 136 -12.70 18.22 -4.93
CA TRP A 136 -12.29 17.39 -3.79
C TRP A 136 -13.43 17.11 -2.82
N ILE A 137 -14.22 18.14 -2.48
CA ILE A 137 -15.37 18.02 -1.58
C ILE A 137 -16.38 16.99 -2.13
N HIS A 138 -16.63 17.03 -3.44
CA HIS A 138 -17.56 16.15 -4.14
C HIS A 138 -16.95 14.83 -4.63
N ARG A 139 -15.64 14.59 -4.42
CA ARG A 139 -15.01 13.31 -4.75
C ARG A 139 -15.65 12.20 -3.91
N GLU A 140 -15.95 11.08 -4.56
CA GLU A 140 -16.52 9.92 -3.91
C GLU A 140 -15.57 9.38 -2.83
N ARG A 141 -16.03 9.36 -1.58
CA ARG A 141 -15.32 8.73 -0.47
C ARG A 141 -15.77 7.27 -0.40
N TRP A 142 -14.95 6.38 -0.90
CA TRP A 142 -15.31 4.98 -1.12
C TRP A 142 -14.19 4.06 -0.61
N PRO A 143 -14.51 2.84 -0.15
CA PRO A 143 -15.85 2.30 0.10
C PRO A 143 -16.43 2.71 1.47
N GLN A 144 -17.73 2.55 1.65
CA GLN A 144 -18.39 2.79 2.94
C GLN A 144 -18.43 1.49 3.75
N LYS A 145 -18.17 1.57 5.06
CA LYS A 145 -18.22 0.39 5.94
C LYS A 145 -19.62 0.26 6.58
N PRO A 146 -20.15 -0.97 6.77
CA PRO A 146 -19.60 -2.25 6.31
C PRO A 146 -19.75 -2.43 4.80
N LEU A 147 -18.80 -3.14 4.16
CA LEU A 147 -18.84 -3.39 2.73
C LEU A 147 -20.06 -4.24 2.33
N THR A 148 -20.87 -3.70 1.44
CA THR A 148 -21.89 -4.44 0.70
C THR A 148 -21.26 -5.42 -0.30
N ASP A 149 -22.01 -6.42 -0.75
CA ASP A 149 -21.52 -7.35 -1.79
C ASP A 149 -21.24 -6.65 -3.13
N GLN A 150 -21.97 -5.57 -3.42
CA GLN A 150 -21.71 -4.72 -4.57
C GLN A 150 -20.36 -4.00 -4.45
N GLU A 151 -20.03 -3.45 -3.27
CA GLU A 151 -18.74 -2.80 -3.03
C GLU A 151 -17.59 -3.80 -3.07
N LYS A 152 -17.76 -5.01 -2.53
CA LYS A 152 -16.76 -6.09 -2.66
C LYS A 152 -16.51 -6.44 -4.13
N THR A 153 -17.58 -6.55 -4.91
CA THR A 153 -17.49 -6.83 -6.36
C THR A 153 -16.77 -5.69 -7.10
N ARG A 154 -17.08 -4.43 -6.77
CA ARG A 154 -16.39 -3.26 -7.36
C ARG A 154 -14.91 -3.21 -6.97
N LEU A 155 -14.56 -3.48 -5.71
CA LEU A 155 -13.16 -3.59 -5.26
C LEU A 155 -12.40 -4.68 -6.00
N LEU A 156 -12.97 -5.88 -6.13
CA LEU A 156 -12.35 -6.95 -6.90
C LEU A 156 -12.14 -6.57 -8.37
N ALA A 157 -13.14 -5.94 -9.00
CA ALA A 157 -13.02 -5.46 -10.37
C ALA A 157 -11.91 -4.39 -10.51
N LEU A 158 -11.79 -3.46 -9.55
CA LEU A 158 -10.73 -2.47 -9.50
C LEU A 158 -9.34 -3.10 -9.30
N MET A 159 -9.24 -4.09 -8.42
CA MET A 159 -8.00 -4.86 -8.22
C MET A 159 -7.56 -5.54 -9.52
N THR A 160 -8.49 -6.21 -10.21
CA THR A 160 -8.19 -6.87 -11.48
C THR A 160 -7.87 -5.90 -12.61
N SER A 161 -8.59 -4.78 -12.73
CA SER A 161 -8.33 -3.80 -13.80
C SER A 161 -6.96 -3.12 -13.63
N ARG A 162 -6.54 -2.85 -12.39
CA ARG A 162 -5.28 -2.17 -12.07
C ARG A 162 -4.06 -3.10 -12.04
N CYS A 163 -4.23 -4.26 -11.40
CA CYS A 163 -3.10 -5.16 -11.08
C CYS A 163 -3.15 -6.48 -11.86
N GLY A 164 -4.17 -6.67 -12.69
CA GLY A 164 -4.40 -7.93 -13.40
C GLY A 164 -5.05 -9.00 -12.52
N GLU A 165 -5.32 -10.14 -13.17
CA GLU A 165 -5.81 -11.35 -12.51
C GLU A 165 -4.85 -11.81 -11.41
N GLN A 166 -5.39 -12.49 -10.39
CA GLN A 166 -4.55 -13.02 -9.32
C GLN A 166 -3.56 -14.04 -9.90
N PRO A 167 -2.24 -13.78 -9.79
CA PRO A 167 -1.25 -14.71 -10.30
C PRO A 167 -1.18 -15.95 -9.41
N SER A 168 -0.82 -17.09 -10.00
CA SER A 168 -0.43 -18.27 -9.25
C SER A 168 1.02 -18.15 -8.76
N GLY A 169 1.33 -18.76 -7.62
CA GLY A 169 2.68 -18.77 -7.04
C GLY A 169 2.67 -18.47 -5.54
N SER A 170 3.86 -18.38 -4.94
CA SER A 170 4.01 -17.90 -3.56
C SER A 170 4.20 -16.38 -3.54
N VAL A 171 3.96 -15.74 -2.39
CA VAL A 171 4.21 -14.30 -2.21
C VAL A 171 5.65 -13.96 -2.55
N GLU A 172 6.60 -14.80 -2.13
CA GLU A 172 8.03 -14.61 -2.38
C GLU A 172 8.36 -14.63 -3.87
N ALA A 173 7.80 -15.59 -4.63
CA ALA A 173 8.01 -15.66 -6.06
C ALA A 173 7.49 -14.40 -6.78
N LEU A 174 6.35 -13.88 -6.33
CA LEU A 174 5.78 -12.64 -6.88
C LEU A 174 6.59 -11.40 -6.50
N ILE A 175 7.08 -11.31 -5.26
CA ILE A 175 7.97 -10.24 -4.83
C ILE A 175 9.28 -10.28 -5.63
N ALA A 176 9.91 -11.45 -5.81
CA ALA A 176 11.09 -11.58 -6.64
C ALA A 176 10.82 -11.19 -8.09
N LEU A 177 9.67 -11.57 -8.64
CA LEU A 177 9.26 -11.18 -9.99
C LEU A 177 9.14 -9.66 -10.16
N TRP A 178 8.53 -8.96 -9.22
CA TRP A 178 8.28 -7.52 -9.33
C TRP A 178 9.46 -6.64 -8.89
N TRP A 179 10.19 -7.08 -7.86
CA TRP A 179 11.19 -6.26 -7.17
C TRP A 179 12.61 -6.81 -7.24
N GLY A 180 12.78 -8.04 -7.72
CA GLY A 180 14.04 -8.77 -7.76
C GLY A 180 14.31 -9.57 -6.48
N GLU A 181 15.09 -10.64 -6.63
CA GLU A 181 15.49 -11.57 -5.55
C GLU A 181 16.14 -10.87 -4.35
N SER A 182 16.83 -9.75 -4.56
CA SER A 182 17.48 -9.00 -3.49
C SER A 182 16.50 -8.46 -2.44
N VAL A 183 15.22 -8.31 -2.77
CA VAL A 183 14.19 -7.84 -1.84
C VAL A 183 13.72 -8.94 -0.88
N LEU A 184 14.01 -10.21 -1.18
CA LEU A 184 13.69 -11.35 -0.32
C LEU A 184 14.72 -11.57 0.81
N GLY A 185 15.92 -10.98 0.74
CA GLY A 185 16.99 -11.13 1.74
C GLY A 185 17.17 -9.87 2.59
N THR A 186 17.34 -9.93 3.92
CA THR A 186 17.53 -11.06 4.84
C THR A 186 16.55 -10.97 6.01
N SER A 187 15.76 -12.03 6.27
CA SER A 187 15.45 -12.34 7.67
C SER A 187 16.79 -12.48 8.40
N PRO A 188 17.00 -11.91 9.60
CA PRO A 188 18.10 -12.34 10.44
C PRO A 188 17.88 -13.83 10.70
N GLY A 189 18.56 -14.65 9.92
CA GLY A 189 18.62 -16.08 10.16
C GLY A 189 19.11 -16.25 11.58
N THR A 190 18.35 -17.01 12.37
CA THR A 190 18.80 -17.56 13.63
C THR A 190 20.17 -18.19 13.39
N THR A 191 21.24 -17.46 13.70
CA THR A 191 22.54 -18.07 13.95
C THR A 191 22.33 -18.86 15.22
N VAL A 192 21.95 -20.13 15.08
CA VAL A 192 22.12 -21.09 16.17
C VAL A 192 23.62 -21.12 16.42
N PRO A 193 24.12 -20.64 17.56
CA PRO A 193 25.53 -20.79 17.88
C PRO A 193 25.86 -22.29 17.90
N PRO A 194 27.03 -22.71 17.40
CA PRO A 194 27.41 -24.11 17.50
C PRO A 194 27.39 -24.53 18.97
N SER A 195 26.63 -25.60 19.28
CA SER A 195 26.64 -26.22 20.60
C SER A 195 28.08 -26.53 20.99
N PRO A 196 28.50 -26.25 22.24
CA PRO A 196 29.83 -26.61 22.70
C PRO A 196 29.97 -28.13 22.64
N ALA A 197 31.02 -28.60 21.97
CA ALA A 197 31.45 -29.97 22.03
C ALA A 197 31.71 -30.32 23.51
N THR A 198 30.92 -31.22 24.07
CA THR A 198 31.23 -31.89 25.33
C THR A 198 32.44 -32.79 25.09
N GLY A 199 33.63 -32.27 25.39
CA GLY A 199 34.79 -33.09 25.72
C GLY A 199 34.76 -33.39 27.22
N GLY A 200 34.84 -34.66 27.58
CA GLY A 200 34.86 -35.17 28.96
C GLY A 200 34.19 -36.52 29.07
#